data_AF-A0A6A6ZV92-F1
#
_entry.id   AF-A0A6A6ZV92-F1
#
_cell.length_a   1.000
_cell.length_b   1.000
_cell.length_c   1.000
_cell.angle_alpha   90.00
_cell.angle_beta   90.00
_cell.angle_gamma   90.00
#
_symmetry.space_group_name_H-M   'P 1'
#
loop_
_entity.id
_entity.type
_entity.pdbx_description
1 polymer ?
#
loop_
_entity_poly.entity_id
_entity_poly.type
_entity_poly.pdbx_seq_one_letter_code
_entity_poly.pdbx_strand_id
1 'polypeptide(L)'
;MPSAKFTQTYEKVSKMGEKLKTAGKPGPSNDEQLNLYAHAKVAQGQDFSAAKKPGMFDLTGKAKYNKWKEVVDAGTSQKDADDQYVKFGEEILAKYDK
;
A
#
# COMPACT_ATOMS: atom_id res chain seq x y z
N MET A 1 13.27 -1.93 -9.27
CA MET A 1 12.61 -0.61 -9.42
C MET A 1 11.18 -0.87 -9.84
N PRO A 2 10.19 -0.12 -9.32
CA PRO A 2 8.80 -0.30 -9.71
C PRO A 2 8.56 0.02 -11.18
N SER A 3 7.49 -0.52 -11.75
CA SER A 3 7.04 -0.28 -13.11
C SER A 3 6.52 1.15 -13.28
N ALA A 4 6.48 1.62 -14.54
CA ALA A 4 5.87 2.92 -14.84
C ALA A 4 4.39 2.96 -14.44
N LYS A 5 3.67 1.83 -14.57
CA LYS A 5 2.27 1.71 -14.15
C LYS A 5 2.14 1.84 -12.63
N PHE A 6 3.02 1.20 -11.87
CA PHE A 6 3.06 1.36 -10.41
C PHE A 6 3.18 2.82 -10.01
N THR A 7 4.16 3.55 -10.57
CA THR A 7 4.37 4.96 -10.22
C THR A 7 3.15 5.80 -10.57
N GLN A 8 2.56 5.61 -11.75
CA GLN A 8 1.34 6.33 -12.15
C GLN A 8 0.15 6.03 -11.23
N THR A 9 -0.08 4.75 -10.89
CA THR A 9 -1.15 4.36 -9.99
C THR A 9 -0.91 4.89 -8.58
N TYR A 10 0.33 4.85 -8.10
CA TYR A 10 0.72 5.39 -6.80
C TYR A 10 0.40 6.88 -6.71
N GLU A 11 0.81 7.67 -7.71
CA GLU A 11 0.53 9.10 -7.76
C GLU A 11 -0.97 9.40 -7.77
N LYS A 12 -1.75 8.65 -8.55
CA LYS A 12 -3.21 8.80 -8.60
C LYS A 12 -3.85 8.49 -7.25
N VAL A 13 -3.46 7.38 -6.62
CA VAL A 13 -3.97 6.98 -5.29
C VAL A 13 -3.63 8.04 -4.24
N SER A 14 -2.41 8.60 -4.27
CA SER A 14 -2.00 9.69 -3.37
C SER A 14 -2.84 10.95 -3.59
N LYS A 15 -3.02 11.39 -4.85
CA LYS A 15 -3.85 12.55 -5.20
C LYS A 15 -5.30 12.37 -4.79
N MET A 16 -5.86 11.18 -5.01
CA MET A 16 -7.22 10.84 -4.54
C MET A 16 -7.31 10.95 -3.01
N GLY A 17 -6.33 10.42 -2.27
CA GLY A 17 -6.30 10.52 -0.81
C GLY A 17 -6.29 11.97 -0.31
N GLU A 18 -5.51 12.84 -0.95
CA GLU A 18 -5.48 14.28 -0.66
C GLU A 18 -6.81 14.97 -1.01
N LYS A 19 -7.41 14.64 -2.15
CA LYS A 19 -8.74 15.13 -2.58
C LYS A 19 -9.82 14.77 -1.55
N LEU A 20 -9.86 13.51 -1.11
CA LEU A 20 -10.83 13.06 -0.10
C LEU A 20 -10.62 13.74 1.25
N LYS A 21 -9.37 13.86 1.69
CA LYS A 21 -9.04 14.54 2.95
C LYS A 21 -9.47 16.01 2.93
N THR A 22 -9.18 16.71 1.84
CA THR A 22 -9.59 18.12 1.64
C THR A 22 -11.11 18.26 1.59
N ALA A 23 -11.80 17.29 0.98
CA ALA A 23 -13.26 17.26 0.90
C ALA A 23 -13.96 16.73 2.16
N GLY A 24 -13.21 16.33 3.21
CA GLY A 24 -13.78 15.71 4.41
C GLY A 24 -14.51 14.38 4.14
N LYS A 25 -14.18 13.70 3.04
CA LYS A 25 -14.81 12.43 2.64
C LYS A 25 -14.06 11.23 3.22
N PRO A 26 -14.76 10.14 3.55
CA PRO A 26 -14.11 8.92 4.01
C PRO A 26 -13.20 8.35 2.93
N GLY A 27 -12.00 7.93 3.34
CA GLY A 27 -11.01 7.29 2.49
C GLY A 27 -11.21 5.79 2.31
N PRO A 28 -10.24 5.11 1.66
CA PRO A 28 -10.18 3.66 1.60
C PRO A 28 -10.21 3.04 3.00
N SER A 29 -10.79 1.84 3.10
CA SER A 29 -10.80 1.08 4.35
C SER A 29 -9.39 0.77 4.86
N ASN A 30 -9.27 0.43 6.15
CA ASN A 30 -7.97 0.08 6.73
C ASN A 30 -7.29 -1.06 5.98
N ASP A 31 -8.03 -2.10 5.59
CA ASP A 31 -7.47 -3.24 4.85
C ASP A 31 -6.99 -2.85 3.45
N GLU A 32 -7.74 -1.99 2.74
CA GLU A 32 -7.31 -1.44 1.45
C GLU A 32 -6.02 -0.64 1.58
N GLN A 33 -5.91 0.22 2.60
CA GLN A 33 -4.69 0.99 2.87
C GLN A 33 -3.50 0.08 3.23
N LEU A 34 -3.74 -0.96 4.03
CA LEU A 34 -2.70 -1.93 4.42
C LEU A 34 -2.21 -2.76 3.22
N ASN A 35 -3.11 -3.16 2.33
CA ASN A 35 -2.75 -3.86 1.09
C ASN A 35 -1.90 -2.97 0.18
N LEU A 36 -2.30 -1.72 -0.05
CA LEU A 36 -1.49 -0.76 -0.81
C LEU A 36 -0.11 -0.58 -0.18
N TYR A 37 -0.04 -0.41 1.15
CA TYR A 37 1.22 -0.25 1.86
C TYR A 37 2.15 -1.45 1.70
N ALA A 38 1.66 -2.66 1.96
CA ALA A 38 2.48 -3.86 1.95
C ALA A 38 3.03 -4.18 0.55
N HIS A 39 2.19 -4.11 -0.48
CA HIS A 39 2.61 -4.35 -1.86
C HIS A 39 3.54 -3.25 -2.38
N ALA A 40 3.31 -1.98 -2.02
CA ALA A 40 4.23 -0.90 -2.37
C ALA A 40 5.64 -1.11 -1.80
N LYS A 41 5.73 -1.53 -0.53
CA LYS A 41 7.02 -1.82 0.14
C LYS A 41 7.82 -2.89 -0.61
N VAL A 42 7.16 -3.98 -0.97
CA VAL A 42 7.79 -5.10 -1.69
C VAL A 42 8.12 -4.72 -3.13
N ALA A 43 7.22 -4.05 -3.86
CA ALA A 43 7.45 -3.59 -5.24
C ALA A 43 8.64 -2.61 -5.34
N GLN A 44 8.82 -1.76 -4.32
CA GLN A 44 9.96 -0.86 -4.22
C GLN A 44 11.28 -1.56 -3.83
N GLY A 45 11.23 -2.87 -3.54
CA GLY A 45 12.40 -3.65 -3.12
C GLY A 45 12.88 -3.29 -1.72
N GLN A 46 11.98 -2.80 -0.85
CA GLN A 46 12.36 -2.51 0.53
C GLN A 46 12.64 -3.81 1.28
N ASP A 47 13.76 -3.84 1.99
CA ASP A 47 14.12 -4.99 2.81
C ASP A 47 13.30 -5.02 4.10
N PHE A 48 12.53 -6.10 4.27
CA PHE A 48 11.75 -6.33 5.47
C PHE A 48 12.63 -6.65 6.69
N SER A 49 13.82 -7.22 6.49
CA SER A 49 14.74 -7.56 7.60
C SER A 49 15.23 -6.32 8.35
N ALA A 50 15.34 -5.19 7.63
CA ALA A 50 15.69 -3.88 8.17
C ALA A 50 14.48 -3.12 8.76
N ALA A 51 13.27 -3.66 8.66
CA ALA A 51 12.07 -3.02 9.18
C ALA A 51 12.09 -2.97 10.71
N LYS A 52 11.96 -1.76 11.28
CA LYS A 52 11.85 -1.59 12.72
C LYS A 52 10.55 -2.20 13.23
N LYS A 53 10.65 -3.09 14.21
CA LYS A 53 9.48 -3.64 14.90
C LYS A 53 8.75 -2.51 15.64
N PRO A 54 7.43 -2.33 15.40
CA PRO A 54 6.64 -1.33 16.10
C PRO A 54 6.50 -1.67 17.59
N GLY A 55 6.38 -0.63 18.42
CA GLY A 55 6.19 -0.78 19.87
C GLY A 55 4.81 -1.35 20.22
N MET A 56 4.64 -1.86 21.45
CA MET A 56 3.41 -2.52 21.91
C MET A 56 2.14 -1.66 21.76
N PHE A 57 2.27 -0.34 21.92
CA PHE A 57 1.15 0.61 21.83
C PHE A 57 0.93 1.19 20.43
N ASP A 58 1.81 0.90 19.47
CA ASP A 58 1.67 1.35 18.09
C ASP A 58 0.85 0.35 17.27
N LEU A 59 -0.48 0.38 17.46
CA LEU A 59 -1.41 -0.52 16.78
C LEU A 59 -1.37 -0.36 15.25
N THR A 60 -1.17 0.89 14.77
CA THR A 60 -1.14 1.19 13.33
C THR A 60 0.14 0.68 12.70
N GLY A 61 1.29 0.97 13.31
CA GLY A 61 2.57 0.44 12.88
C GLY A 61 2.59 -1.09 12.92
N LYS A 62 1.99 -1.70 13.95
CA LYS A 62 1.84 -3.16 14.05
C LYS A 62 1.02 -3.74 12.91
N ALA A 63 -0.12 -3.13 12.55
CA ALA A 63 -0.92 -3.58 11.41
C ALA A 63 -0.13 -3.49 10.09
N LYS A 64 0.55 -2.36 9.84
CA LYS A 64 1.41 -2.17 8.66
C LYS A 64 2.55 -3.17 8.60
N TYR A 65 3.26 -3.37 9.72
CA TYR A 65 4.36 -4.32 9.83
C TYR A 65 3.87 -5.75 9.57
N ASN A 66 2.76 -6.16 10.20
CA ASN A 66 2.20 -7.49 10.03
C ASN A 66 1.74 -7.75 8.59
N LYS A 67 1.07 -6.78 7.95
CA LYS A 67 0.63 -6.96 6.56
C LYS A 67 1.82 -7.03 5.60
N TRP A 68 2.85 -6.20 5.81
CA TRP A 68 4.08 -6.30 5.02
C TRP A 68 4.78 -7.64 5.23
N LYS A 69 4.87 -8.12 6.48
CA LYS A 69 5.40 -9.45 6.81
C LYS A 69 4.64 -10.56 6.08
N GLU A 70 3.31 -10.51 6.09
CA GLU A 70 2.46 -11.49 5.41
C GLU A 70 2.76 -11.58 3.92
N VAL A 71 2.87 -10.43 3.22
CA VAL A 71 3.20 -10.40 1.79
C VAL A 71 4.60 -10.94 1.51
N VAL A 72 5.58 -10.66 2.38
CA VAL A 72 6.95 -11.17 2.26
C VAL A 72 7.02 -12.67 2.54
N ASP A 73 6.38 -13.15 3.61
CA ASP A 73 6.33 -14.56 3.99
C ASP A 73 5.59 -15.41 2.94
N ALA A 74 4.64 -14.82 2.21
CA ALA A 74 3.98 -15.44 1.06
C ALA A 74 4.90 -15.62 -0.16
N GLY A 75 6.14 -15.13 -0.11
CA GLY A 75 7.11 -15.26 -1.21
C GLY A 75 6.83 -14.32 -2.39
N THR A 76 6.08 -13.24 -2.17
CA THR A 76 5.71 -12.29 -3.22
C THR A 76 6.96 -11.63 -3.81
N SER A 77 7.18 -11.78 -5.11
CA SER A 77 8.29 -11.12 -5.79
C SER A 77 8.04 -9.61 -5.95
N GLN A 78 9.07 -8.82 -6.23
CA GLN A 78 8.89 -7.38 -6.51
C GLN A 78 7.92 -7.15 -7.68
N LYS A 79 7.98 -8.01 -8.71
CA LYS A 79 7.12 -7.93 -9.88
C LYS A 79 5.68 -8.26 -9.53
N ASP A 80 5.45 -9.33 -8.78
CA ASP A 80 4.08 -9.70 -8.37
C ASP A 80 3.48 -8.63 -7.45
N ALA A 81 4.29 -8.07 -6.54
CA ALA A 81 3.86 -6.97 -5.69
C ALA A 81 3.50 -5.71 -6.49
N ASP A 82 4.25 -5.41 -7.55
CA ASP A 82 3.95 -4.33 -8.48
C ASP A 82 2.58 -4.53 -9.16
N ASP A 83 2.38 -5.70 -9.77
CA ASP A 83 1.16 -6.05 -10.48
C ASP A 83 -0.06 -6.03 -9.52
N GLN A 84 0.10 -6.56 -8.31
CA GLN A 84 -0.95 -6.52 -7.28
C GLN A 84 -1.23 -5.10 -6.81
N TYR A 85 -0.20 -4.27 -6.58
CA TYR A 85 -0.39 -2.88 -6.19
C TYR A 85 -1.17 -2.11 -7.26
N VAL A 86 -0.81 -2.27 -8.54
CA VAL A 86 -1.50 -1.62 -9.66
C VAL A 86 -2.97 -2.04 -9.66
N LYS A 87 -3.25 -3.34 -9.56
CA LYS A 87 -4.62 -3.87 -9.51
C LYS A 87 -5.43 -3.26 -8.35
N PHE A 88 -4.92 -3.35 -7.12
CA PHE A 88 -5.62 -2.80 -5.96
C PHE A 88 -5.79 -1.29 -6.03
N GLY A 89 -4.77 -0.58 -6.51
CA GLY A 89 -4.81 0.88 -6.69
C GLY A 89 -5.87 1.31 -7.69
N GLU A 90 -6.00 0.62 -8.83
CA GLU A 90 -7.04 0.88 -9.82
C GLU A 90 -8.45 0.60 -9.27
N GLU A 91 -8.64 -0.50 -8.54
CA GLU A 91 -9.91 -0.82 -7.88
C GLU A 91 -10.30 0.25 -6.85
N ILE A 92 -9.33 0.73 -6.06
CA ILE A 92 -9.55 1.78 -5.07
C ILE A 92 -9.87 3.11 -5.76
N LEU A 93 -9.15 3.48 -6.82
CA LEU A 93 -9.45 4.68 -7.60
C LEU A 93 -10.87 4.63 -8.18
N ALA A 94 -11.30 3.49 -8.73
CA ALA A 94 -12.66 3.34 -9.25
C ALA A 94 -13.75 3.50 -8.17
N LYS A 95 -13.47 3.10 -6.93
CA LYS A 95 -14.41 3.24 -5.81
C LYS A 95 -14.46 4.67 -5.25
N TYR A 96 -13.29 5.30 -5.13
CA TYR A 96 -13.10 6.49 -4.30
C TYR A 96 -12.78 7.78 -5.07
N ASP A 97 -12.20 7.69 -6.27
CA ASP A 97 -11.92 8.84 -7.15
C ASP A 97 -13.02 9.05 -8.19
N LYS A 98 -14.24 9.26 -7.71
CA LYS A 98 -15.36 9.69 -8.55
C LYS A 98 -15.31 11.19 -8.84
#